data_AF-A0A3P8SJ10-F1
#
_entry.id   AF-A0A3P8SJ10-F1
#
_cell.length_a   1.000
_cell.length_b   1.000
_cell.length_c   1.000
_cell.angle_alpha   90.00
_cell.angle_beta   90.00
_cell.angle_gamma   90.00
#
_symmetry.space_group_name_H-M   'P 1'
#
loop_
_entity.id
_entity.type
_entity.pdbx_description
1 polymer ?
#
loop_
_entity_poly.entity_id
_entity_poly.type
_entity_poly.pdbx_seq_one_letter_code
_entity_poly.pdbx_strand_id
1 'polypeptide(L)'
;QPMRYVTSRAVLCVMPVQRAKLCWATGESFELLDTIGPKEGWQVYSSAQDADGRCICTVVAPEQSLCSRDAKSRQLRQLLEKVQNMSQSIEVLNLRTQRDFQYVMKMENQMKGLRTKIRQIEDDRKSIMARNFQELKDKMDELKPLIPVLEQYKMDAALISQFKEEIRNLSAVLTGIQEELGAYDYDELYQRVLRLDSRLRSCMGKLTCGKLMKITGPVTIKTSGTRFGAWMTDPLASTRNNRVWYMDSYTNSKIVREYKTMEDFVAGVVSRTYSLPFKWEGTNHIVYNGSLYYNKYQSNIIVKYSFETGSVLAQRALEFAGFHNMYPYTWGGYSDIDVMADELGMWVVYATNQNAGNVVISQIDPDTLQVLKTWTTEYSKRNAGESFMICGTLYITNSHLSGAKVYYAYSTKTSTYEYIDIPFHNQYFHISMLDYNARERALYAWNNGHQVIFNVTLFHVIKTEDDS
;
A
#
# COMPACT_ATOMS: atom_id res chain seq x y z
N GLN A 1 -31.41 6.41 19.00
CA GLN A 1 -31.28 5.46 17.88
C GLN A 1 -29.81 5.41 17.47
N PRO A 2 -29.22 4.23 17.23
CA PRO A 2 -27.77 4.08 17.16
C PRO A 2 -27.23 4.57 15.81
N MET A 3 -26.19 5.41 15.83
CA MET A 3 -25.43 5.75 14.64
C MET A 3 -24.62 4.52 14.21
N ARG A 4 -24.89 4.08 12.97
CA ARG A 4 -24.27 2.94 12.32
C ARG A 4 -22.77 3.21 12.11
N TYR A 5 -21.95 2.25 12.51
CA TYR A 5 -20.61 2.07 11.97
C TYR A 5 -20.74 1.73 10.48
N VAL A 6 -20.16 2.57 9.60
CA VAL A 6 -19.97 2.23 8.19
C VAL A 6 -18.48 2.09 7.94
N THR A 7 -18.03 0.85 7.85
CA THR A 7 -16.79 0.46 7.20
C THR A 7 -16.94 0.73 5.71
N SER A 8 -16.10 1.59 5.13
CA SER A 8 -16.05 1.76 3.67
C SER A 8 -14.61 1.82 3.17
N ARG A 9 -14.36 0.98 2.16
CA ARG A 9 -13.12 0.88 1.38
C ARG A 9 -12.88 2.17 0.60
N ALA A 10 -11.71 2.80 0.76
CA ALA A 10 -11.34 3.97 -0.02
C ALA A 10 -10.69 3.59 -1.36
N VAL A 11 -11.32 4.01 -2.46
CA VAL A 11 -10.74 4.19 -3.79
C VAL A 11 -10.05 5.57 -3.80
N LEU A 12 -8.79 5.65 -4.21
CA LEU A 12 -8.02 6.90 -4.26
C LEU A 12 -8.43 7.74 -5.48
N CYS A 13 -8.86 8.99 -5.26
CA CYS A 13 -8.76 10.08 -6.24
C CYS A 13 -7.68 11.05 -5.76
N VAL A 14 -6.81 11.48 -6.65
CA VAL A 14 -5.74 12.46 -6.35
C VAL A 14 -6.28 13.88 -6.56
N MET A 15 -6.13 14.75 -5.56
CA MET A 15 -6.34 16.21 -5.67
C MET A 15 -5.06 16.97 -5.28
N PRO A 16 -4.87 18.23 -5.73
CA PRO A 16 -3.64 18.98 -5.54
C PRO A 16 -3.47 19.49 -4.10
N VAL A 17 -2.22 19.56 -3.67
CA VAL A 17 -1.79 19.95 -2.32
C VAL A 17 -1.98 21.46 -2.11
N GLN A 18 -2.76 21.85 -1.09
CA GLN A 18 -2.68 23.20 -0.49
C GLN A 18 -1.85 23.16 0.80
N ARG A 19 -1.00 24.19 0.98
CA ARG A 19 -0.13 24.42 2.14
C ARG A 19 -0.98 24.55 3.41
N ALA A 20 -0.76 23.69 4.40
CA ALA A 20 -1.25 23.91 5.75
C ALA A 20 -0.33 24.90 6.48
N LYS A 21 -0.81 26.12 6.74
CA LYS A 21 -0.30 26.98 7.82
C LYS A 21 -1.00 26.54 9.11
N LEU A 22 -0.25 26.12 10.13
CA LEU A 22 -0.81 25.90 11.47
C LEU A 22 -0.90 27.23 12.23
N CYS A 23 -2.08 27.49 12.79
CA CYS A 23 -2.36 28.62 13.67
C CYS A 23 -1.61 28.48 14.99
N TRP A 24 -0.91 29.55 15.38
CA TRP A 24 -0.41 29.80 16.71
C TRP A 24 -1.36 30.76 17.42
N ALA A 25 -1.59 30.55 18.71
CA ALA A 25 -2.24 31.54 19.56
C ALA A 25 -1.15 32.37 20.25
N THR A 26 -0.74 33.46 19.62
CA THR A 26 -0.15 34.62 20.30
C THR A 26 -0.87 35.85 19.76
N GLY A 27 -1.38 36.68 20.66
CA GLY A 27 -2.08 37.90 20.29
C GLY A 27 -1.11 38.90 19.69
N GLU A 28 -1.10 39.03 18.36
CA GLU A 28 -0.67 40.22 17.64
C GLU A 28 -1.24 40.15 16.21
N SER A 29 -1.84 41.25 15.77
CA SER A 29 -2.54 41.40 14.50
C SER A 29 -1.59 41.28 13.29
N PHE A 30 -1.87 40.35 12.37
CA PHE A 30 -1.29 40.37 11.02
C PHE A 30 -2.36 40.13 9.95
N GLU A 31 -2.26 40.94 8.89
CA GLU A 31 -3.25 41.18 7.84
C GLU A 31 -3.63 39.94 7.02
N LEU A 32 -4.92 39.90 6.67
CA LEU A 32 -5.54 38.96 5.74
C LEU A 32 -4.92 39.12 4.35
N LEU A 33 -4.34 38.05 3.79
CA LEU A 33 -4.23 37.91 2.33
C LEU A 33 -4.55 36.47 1.91
N ASP A 34 -5.58 36.42 1.06
CA ASP A 34 -6.23 35.34 0.32
C ASP A 34 -7.01 34.27 1.09
N THR A 35 -8.33 34.44 1.03
CA THR A 35 -9.40 33.57 1.49
C THR A 35 -9.39 32.22 0.77
N ILE A 36 -9.02 31.16 1.48
CA ILE A 36 -9.40 29.79 1.10
C ILE A 36 -10.86 29.59 1.56
N GLY A 37 -11.74 29.28 0.61
CA GLY A 37 -13.16 29.07 0.89
C GLY A 37 -13.41 27.90 1.86
N PRO A 38 -14.50 27.91 2.63
CA PRO A 38 -14.76 26.98 3.75
C PRO A 38 -14.98 25.50 3.37
N LYS A 39 -14.64 25.07 2.14
CA LYS A 39 -14.94 23.73 1.59
C LYS A 39 -13.76 22.98 1.00
N GLU A 40 -12.53 23.49 1.09
CA GLU A 40 -11.36 22.90 0.41
C GLU A 40 -10.21 22.47 1.36
N GLY A 41 -10.35 22.64 2.68
CA GLY A 41 -9.29 22.32 3.64
C GLY A 41 -9.77 21.59 4.88
N TRP A 42 -8.86 20.84 5.51
CA TRP A 42 -9.03 20.36 6.88
C TRP A 42 -9.13 21.57 7.81
N GLN A 43 -10.20 21.64 8.61
CA GLN A 43 -10.37 22.70 9.59
C GLN A 43 -10.33 22.11 11.00
N VAL A 44 -9.44 22.64 11.84
CA VAL A 44 -9.35 22.33 13.27
C VAL A 44 -10.26 23.31 14.00
N TYR A 45 -11.32 22.81 14.64
CA TYR A 45 -12.34 23.68 15.23
C TYR A 45 -12.12 23.96 16.71
N SER A 46 -11.46 23.07 17.46
CA SER A 46 -10.98 23.34 18.83
C SER A 46 -10.08 22.23 19.35
N SER A 47 -9.26 22.58 20.34
CA SER A 47 -8.69 21.66 21.33
C SER A 47 -9.45 21.86 22.64
N ALA A 48 -10.15 20.84 23.14
CA ALA A 48 -10.78 20.84 24.45
C ALA A 48 -10.15 19.77 25.33
N GLN A 49 -10.02 20.02 26.64
CA GLN A 49 -9.66 18.96 27.59
C GLN A 49 -10.91 18.18 27.99
N ASP A 50 -10.81 16.86 28.00
CA ASP A 50 -11.83 16.02 28.64
C ASP A 50 -11.74 16.10 30.17
N ALA A 51 -12.72 15.51 30.85
CA ALA A 51 -12.79 15.49 32.32
C ALA A 51 -11.59 14.78 32.99
N ASP A 52 -10.80 14.02 32.23
CA ASP A 52 -9.59 13.33 32.68
C ASP A 52 -8.31 14.11 32.31
N GLY A 53 -8.43 15.34 31.80
CA GLY A 53 -7.30 16.21 31.44
C GLY A 53 -6.63 15.89 30.09
N ARG A 54 -7.24 15.05 29.24
CA ARG A 54 -6.70 14.72 27.92
C ARG A 54 -7.12 15.76 26.89
N CYS A 55 -6.16 16.30 26.14
CA CYS A 55 -6.46 17.17 24.99
C CYS A 55 -7.11 16.37 23.86
N ILE A 56 -8.35 16.71 23.53
CA ILE A 56 -9.10 16.21 22.38
C ILE A 56 -9.06 17.27 21.28
N CYS A 57 -8.42 16.93 20.17
CA CYS A 57 -8.48 17.72 18.94
C CYS A 57 -9.63 17.21 18.07
N THR A 58 -10.60 18.07 17.79
CA THR A 58 -11.68 17.74 16.85
C THR A 58 -11.34 18.28 15.47
N VAL A 59 -11.13 17.35 14.52
CA VAL A 59 -10.88 17.65 13.11
C VAL A 59 -12.08 17.22 12.28
N VAL A 60 -12.58 18.14 11.46
CA VAL A 60 -13.63 17.84 10.49
C VAL A 60 -12.94 17.44 9.19
N ALA A 61 -13.10 16.18 8.80
CA ALA A 61 -12.65 15.69 7.50
C ALA A 61 -13.60 16.20 6.39
N PRO A 62 -13.08 16.55 5.19
CA PRO A 62 -13.94 16.84 4.05
C PRO A 62 -14.85 15.66 3.72
N GLU A 63 -16.09 15.92 3.30
CA GLU A 63 -17.04 14.86 2.91
C GLU A 63 -16.45 13.92 1.84
N GLN A 64 -16.67 12.61 2.02
CA GLN A 64 -16.14 11.54 1.15
C GLN A 64 -16.65 11.56 -0.30
N SER A 65 -17.47 12.54 -0.70
CA SER A 65 -18.16 12.60 -2.00
C SER A 65 -17.47 13.46 -3.05
N LEU A 66 -16.25 13.95 -2.81
CA LEU A 66 -15.53 14.84 -3.74
C LEU A 66 -15.23 14.19 -5.10
N CYS A 67 -15.02 12.87 -5.19
CA CYS A 67 -14.85 12.16 -6.47
C CYS A 67 -16.13 12.15 -7.34
N SER A 68 -17.32 12.33 -6.75
CA SER A 68 -18.58 12.27 -7.53
C SER A 68 -18.85 13.53 -8.35
N ARG A 69 -18.10 14.62 -8.08
CA ARG A 69 -18.32 15.94 -8.67
C ARG A 69 -17.33 16.30 -9.77
N ASP A 70 -16.38 15.42 -10.08
CA ASP A 70 -15.45 15.64 -11.18
C ASP A 70 -16.25 15.77 -12.49
N ALA A 71 -16.11 16.92 -13.16
CA ALA A 71 -16.80 17.21 -14.42
C ALA A 71 -16.46 16.13 -15.47
N LYS A 72 -15.24 15.59 -15.41
CA LYS A 72 -14.71 14.55 -16.31
C LYS A 72 -15.38 13.20 -16.08
N SER A 73 -15.57 12.80 -14.81
CA SER A 73 -16.30 11.57 -14.45
C SER A 73 -17.78 11.62 -14.88
N ARG A 74 -18.40 12.80 -14.85
CA ARG A 74 -19.75 13.01 -15.39
C ARG A 74 -19.79 12.93 -16.92
N GLN A 75 -18.80 13.50 -17.58
CA GLN A 75 -18.68 13.47 -19.05
C GLN A 75 -18.44 12.04 -19.58
N LEU A 76 -17.60 11.24 -18.91
CA LEU A 76 -17.39 9.82 -19.22
C LEU A 76 -18.65 8.98 -19.04
N ARG A 77 -19.44 9.21 -17.98
CA ARG A 77 -20.73 8.52 -17.79
C ARG A 77 -21.73 8.85 -18.89
N GLN A 78 -21.82 10.12 -19.30
CA GLN A 78 -22.68 10.53 -20.42
C GLN A 78 -22.25 9.91 -21.75
N LEU A 79 -20.93 9.79 -22.00
CA LEU A 79 -20.41 9.08 -23.17
C LEU A 79 -20.79 7.60 -23.13
N LEU A 80 -20.68 6.96 -21.96
CA LEU A 80 -21.03 5.55 -21.77
C LEU A 80 -22.52 5.29 -22.04
N GLU A 81 -23.41 6.14 -21.53
CA GLU A 81 -24.86 6.07 -21.79
C GLU A 81 -25.19 6.23 -23.28
N LYS A 82 -24.53 7.17 -23.98
CA LYS A 82 -24.69 7.35 -25.43
C LYS A 82 -24.25 6.12 -26.21
N VAL A 83 -23.07 5.57 -25.92
CA VAL A 83 -22.56 4.35 -26.57
C VAL A 83 -23.50 3.17 -26.32
N GLN A 84 -24.05 3.05 -25.12
CA GLN A 84 -24.98 1.98 -24.78
C GLN A 84 -26.31 2.09 -25.55
N ASN A 85 -26.88 3.29 -25.67
CA ASN A 85 -28.08 3.54 -26.46
C ASN A 85 -27.89 3.25 -27.96
N MET A 86 -26.72 3.64 -28.51
CA MET A 86 -26.36 3.33 -29.89
C MET A 86 -26.20 1.81 -30.11
N SER A 87 -25.54 1.12 -29.18
CA SER A 87 -25.37 -0.34 -29.24
C SER A 87 -26.71 -1.07 -29.29
N GLN A 88 -27.65 -0.70 -28.41
CA GLN A 88 -29.00 -1.28 -28.41
C GLN A 88 -29.75 -0.99 -29.72
N SER A 89 -29.60 0.21 -30.26
CA SER A 89 -30.25 0.59 -31.52
C SER A 89 -29.67 -0.16 -32.73
N ILE A 90 -28.36 -0.39 -32.76
CA ILE A 90 -27.68 -1.21 -33.77
C ILE A 90 -28.13 -2.67 -33.69
N GLU A 91 -28.32 -3.21 -32.49
CA GLU A 91 -28.79 -4.58 -32.29
C GLU A 91 -30.22 -4.77 -32.83
N VAL A 92 -31.12 -3.84 -32.50
CA VAL A 92 -32.50 -3.82 -33.03
C VAL A 92 -32.51 -3.69 -34.55
N LEU A 93 -31.65 -2.82 -35.10
CA LEU A 93 -31.51 -2.64 -36.53
C LEU A 93 -31.04 -3.91 -37.23
N ASN A 94 -29.99 -4.57 -36.71
CA ASN A 94 -29.46 -5.82 -37.25
C ASN A 94 -30.52 -6.93 -37.30
N LEU A 95 -31.29 -7.11 -36.23
CA LEU A 95 -32.37 -8.09 -36.18
C LEU A 95 -33.47 -7.82 -37.22
N ARG A 96 -33.79 -6.54 -37.46
CA ARG A 96 -34.76 -6.11 -38.47
C ARG A 96 -34.22 -6.34 -39.89
N THR A 97 -33.01 -5.88 -40.17
CA THR A 97 -32.36 -6.05 -41.48
C THR A 97 -32.24 -7.53 -41.86
N GLN A 98 -31.89 -8.42 -40.91
CA GLN A 98 -31.83 -9.86 -41.19
C GLN A 98 -33.19 -10.44 -41.60
N ARG A 99 -34.27 -10.04 -40.92
CA ARG A 99 -35.64 -10.46 -41.23
C ARG A 99 -36.07 -9.95 -42.60
N ASP A 100 -35.84 -8.67 -42.87
CA ASP A 100 -36.27 -8.01 -44.09
C ASP A 100 -35.46 -8.50 -45.30
N PHE A 101 -34.18 -8.83 -45.12
CA PHE A 101 -33.34 -9.42 -46.17
C PHE A 101 -33.87 -10.78 -46.62
N GLN A 102 -34.26 -11.64 -45.68
CA GLN A 102 -34.88 -12.94 -46.00
C GLN A 102 -36.20 -12.77 -46.76
N TYR A 103 -37.00 -11.77 -46.39
CA TYR A 103 -38.23 -11.43 -47.09
C TYR A 103 -37.95 -10.94 -48.53
N VAL A 104 -37.04 -9.99 -48.71
CA VAL A 104 -36.66 -9.46 -50.03
C VAL A 104 -36.13 -10.58 -50.95
N MET A 105 -35.29 -11.49 -50.45
CA MET A 105 -34.83 -12.64 -51.23
C MET A 105 -35.98 -13.56 -51.68
N LYS A 106 -36.99 -13.78 -50.82
CA LYS A 106 -38.19 -14.55 -51.17
C LYS A 106 -39.00 -13.84 -52.25
N MET A 107 -39.21 -12.53 -52.12
CA MET A 107 -39.95 -11.73 -53.10
C MET A 107 -39.22 -11.64 -54.44
N GLU A 108 -37.89 -11.57 -54.44
CA GLU A 108 -37.08 -11.60 -55.66
C GLU A 108 -37.30 -12.90 -56.45
N ASN A 109 -37.35 -14.03 -55.76
CA ASN A 109 -37.68 -15.33 -56.37
C ASN A 109 -39.10 -15.36 -56.92
N GLN A 110 -40.08 -14.76 -56.23
CA GLN A 110 -41.44 -14.62 -56.73
C GLN A 110 -41.51 -13.71 -57.98
N MET A 111 -40.76 -12.59 -58.01
CA MET A 111 -40.67 -11.72 -59.18
C MET A 111 -40.02 -12.43 -60.38
N LYS A 112 -38.98 -13.24 -60.17
CA LYS A 112 -38.39 -14.08 -61.22
C LYS A 112 -39.41 -15.07 -61.78
N GLY A 113 -40.19 -15.72 -60.91
CA GLY A 113 -41.27 -16.63 -61.31
C GLY A 113 -42.46 -15.93 -61.99
N LEU A 114 -42.76 -14.69 -61.61
CA LEU A 114 -43.78 -13.87 -62.28
C LEU A 114 -43.31 -13.48 -63.68
N ARG A 115 -42.04 -13.08 -63.81
CA ARG A 115 -41.41 -12.70 -65.09
C ARG A 115 -41.41 -13.85 -66.10
N THR A 116 -41.15 -15.08 -65.66
CA THR A 116 -41.21 -16.26 -66.55
C THR A 116 -42.64 -16.57 -66.99
N LYS A 117 -43.63 -16.46 -66.10
CA LYS A 117 -45.06 -16.62 -66.45
C LYS A 117 -45.57 -15.55 -67.42
N ILE A 118 -45.17 -14.30 -67.24
CA ILE A 118 -45.53 -13.21 -68.17
C ILE A 118 -45.01 -13.50 -69.57
N ARG A 119 -43.75 -13.96 -69.71
CA ARG A 119 -43.19 -14.36 -71.01
C ARG A 119 -43.94 -15.53 -71.65
N GLN A 120 -44.32 -16.54 -70.86
CA GLN A 120 -45.10 -17.67 -71.37
C GLN A 120 -46.48 -17.25 -71.91
N ILE A 121 -47.14 -16.28 -71.26
CA ILE A 121 -48.43 -15.73 -71.72
C ILE A 121 -48.26 -14.87 -72.98
N GLU A 122 -47.13 -14.17 -73.11
CA GLU A 122 -46.78 -13.37 -74.30
C GLU A 122 -46.56 -14.25 -75.55
N ASP A 123 -45.90 -15.40 -75.38
CA ASP A 123 -45.59 -16.35 -76.45
C ASP A 123 -46.82 -17.16 -76.91
N ASP A 124 -47.76 -17.47 -76.01
CA ASP A 124 -48.92 -18.35 -76.29
C ASP A 124 -50.23 -17.58 -76.54
N ARG A 125 -50.24 -16.78 -77.63
CA ARG A 125 -51.31 -15.82 -77.97
C ARG A 125 -52.72 -16.39 -78.21
N LYS A 126 -52.88 -17.72 -78.35
CA LYS A 126 -54.15 -18.35 -78.78
C LYS A 126 -55.04 -18.86 -77.64
N SER A 127 -54.59 -18.85 -76.38
CA SER A 127 -55.35 -19.34 -75.21
C SER A 127 -55.34 -18.34 -74.05
N ILE A 128 -55.71 -17.09 -74.31
CA ILE A 128 -55.83 -16.07 -73.26
C ILE A 128 -57.15 -16.27 -72.51
N MET A 129 -57.11 -17.06 -71.43
CA MET A 129 -58.25 -17.24 -70.52
C MET A 129 -58.23 -16.17 -69.41
N ALA A 130 -59.40 -15.65 -69.04
CA ALA A 130 -59.56 -14.70 -67.92
C ALA A 130 -58.91 -15.19 -66.60
N ARG A 131 -58.83 -16.52 -66.42
CA ARG A 131 -58.16 -17.19 -65.30
C ARG A 131 -56.66 -16.87 -65.20
N ASN A 132 -55.96 -16.71 -66.32
CA ASN A 132 -54.52 -16.40 -66.34
C ASN A 132 -54.25 -14.96 -65.90
N PHE A 133 -55.14 -14.02 -66.24
CA PHE A 133 -55.05 -12.64 -65.79
C PHE A 133 -55.37 -12.50 -64.30
N GLN A 134 -56.35 -13.25 -63.80
CA GLN A 134 -56.66 -13.26 -62.37
C GLN A 134 -55.49 -13.80 -61.55
N GLU A 135 -54.85 -14.89 -61.99
CA GLU A 135 -53.65 -15.43 -61.31
C GLU A 135 -52.47 -14.44 -61.35
N LEU A 136 -52.29 -13.71 -62.45
CA LEU A 136 -51.25 -12.68 -62.56
C LEU A 136 -51.52 -11.50 -61.61
N LYS A 137 -52.78 -11.09 -61.51
CA LYS A 137 -53.24 -10.03 -60.61
C LYS A 137 -53.02 -10.42 -59.14
N ASP A 138 -53.41 -11.63 -58.77
CA ASP A 138 -53.22 -12.14 -57.40
C ASP A 138 -51.72 -12.19 -57.04
N LYS A 139 -50.86 -12.63 -57.97
CA LYS A 139 -49.40 -12.60 -57.79
C LYS A 139 -48.79 -11.20 -57.75
N MET A 140 -49.37 -10.22 -58.43
CA MET A 140 -48.96 -8.81 -58.32
C MET A 140 -49.41 -8.20 -56.99
N ASP A 141 -50.60 -8.58 -56.50
CA ASP A 141 -51.10 -8.15 -55.20
C ASP A 141 -50.25 -8.74 -54.05
N GLU A 142 -49.73 -9.95 -54.20
CA GLU A 142 -48.73 -10.53 -53.28
C GLU A 142 -47.44 -9.70 -53.17
N LEU A 143 -47.08 -8.90 -54.18
CA LEU A 143 -45.87 -8.07 -54.16
C LEU A 143 -46.04 -6.71 -53.47
N LYS A 144 -47.27 -6.23 -53.26
CA LYS A 144 -47.55 -4.92 -52.64
C LYS A 144 -46.90 -4.71 -51.27
N PRO A 145 -46.80 -5.71 -50.37
CA PRO A 145 -46.15 -5.53 -49.07
C PRO A 145 -44.62 -5.32 -49.13
N LEU A 146 -43.99 -5.37 -50.31
CA LEU A 146 -42.57 -5.04 -50.50
C LEU A 146 -42.29 -3.52 -50.37
N ILE A 147 -43.27 -2.68 -50.72
CA ILE A 147 -43.16 -1.21 -50.65
C ILE A 147 -42.81 -0.72 -49.23
N PRO A 148 -43.56 -1.08 -48.17
CA PRO A 148 -43.23 -0.63 -46.82
C PRO A 148 -41.87 -1.16 -46.32
N VAL A 149 -41.43 -2.33 -46.79
CA VAL A 149 -40.10 -2.87 -46.46
C VAL A 149 -38.99 -2.02 -47.09
N LEU A 150 -39.13 -1.62 -48.35
CA LEU A 150 -38.16 -0.75 -49.02
C LEU A 150 -38.15 0.68 -48.45
N GLU A 151 -39.32 1.20 -48.05
CA GLU A 151 -39.42 2.47 -47.32
C GLU A 151 -38.73 2.39 -45.94
N GLN A 152 -38.85 1.25 -45.25
CA GLN A 152 -38.14 0.99 -44.00
C GLN A 152 -36.62 0.97 -44.19
N TYR A 153 -36.11 0.31 -45.24
CA TYR A 153 -34.68 0.34 -45.60
C TYR A 153 -34.15 1.76 -45.82
N LYS A 154 -34.96 2.64 -46.41
CA LYS A 154 -34.60 4.05 -46.60
C LYS A 154 -34.47 4.80 -45.27
N MET A 155 -35.36 4.53 -44.31
CA MET A 155 -35.30 5.11 -42.96
C MET A 155 -34.10 4.58 -42.16
N ASP A 156 -33.85 3.28 -42.26
CA ASP A 156 -32.74 2.59 -41.60
C ASP A 156 -31.37 3.09 -42.12
N ALA A 157 -31.25 3.37 -43.43
CA ALA A 157 -30.06 3.99 -44.01
C ALA A 157 -29.81 5.43 -43.49
N ALA A 158 -30.88 6.19 -43.25
CA ALA A 158 -30.76 7.53 -42.64
C ALA A 158 -30.28 7.44 -41.18
N LEU A 159 -30.78 6.47 -40.41
CA LEU A 159 -30.34 6.19 -39.03
C LEU A 159 -28.86 5.80 -38.97
N ILE A 160 -28.37 4.97 -39.90
CA ILE A 160 -26.96 4.61 -40.01
C ILE A 160 -26.08 5.85 -40.27
N SER A 161 -26.56 6.78 -41.10
CA SER A 161 -25.86 8.05 -41.34
C SER A 161 -25.76 8.90 -40.08
N GLN A 162 -26.81 8.92 -39.24
CA GLN A 162 -26.81 9.61 -37.95
C GLN A 162 -25.82 8.96 -36.97
N PHE A 163 -25.76 7.63 -36.88
CA PHE A 163 -24.77 6.94 -36.05
C PHE A 163 -23.33 7.22 -36.48
N LYS A 164 -23.09 7.35 -37.79
CA LYS A 164 -21.77 7.70 -38.32
C LYS A 164 -21.31 9.08 -37.84
N GLU A 165 -22.22 10.04 -37.73
CA GLU A 165 -21.91 11.38 -37.18
C GLU A 165 -21.73 11.35 -35.66
N GLU A 166 -22.57 10.60 -34.93
CA GLU A 166 -22.39 10.43 -33.49
C GLU A 166 -21.05 9.78 -33.14
N ILE A 167 -20.62 8.74 -33.87
CA ILE A 167 -19.30 8.10 -33.65
C ILE A 167 -18.16 9.10 -33.88
N ARG A 168 -18.25 9.95 -34.91
CA ARG A 168 -17.25 11.00 -35.16
C ARG A 168 -17.20 12.02 -34.02
N ASN A 169 -18.36 12.46 -33.52
CA ASN A 169 -18.45 13.37 -32.39
C ASN A 169 -17.91 12.73 -31.09
N LEU A 170 -18.26 11.48 -30.82
CA LEU A 170 -17.73 10.72 -29.68
C LEU A 170 -16.20 10.61 -29.74
N SER A 171 -15.65 10.30 -30.93
CA SER A 171 -14.21 10.25 -31.16
C SER A 171 -13.54 11.58 -30.87
N ALA A 172 -14.10 12.71 -31.35
CA ALA A 172 -13.54 14.03 -31.11
C ALA A 172 -13.55 14.42 -29.62
N VAL A 173 -14.63 14.10 -28.90
CA VAL A 173 -14.73 14.35 -27.45
C VAL A 173 -13.71 13.50 -26.68
N LEU A 174 -13.53 12.23 -27.06
CA LEU A 174 -12.52 11.34 -26.47
C LEU A 174 -11.10 11.86 -26.70
N THR A 175 -10.80 12.36 -27.90
CA THR A 175 -9.50 12.98 -28.21
C THR A 175 -9.26 14.24 -27.38
N GLY A 176 -10.27 15.10 -27.21
CA GLY A 176 -10.17 16.29 -26.35
C GLY A 176 -9.92 15.93 -24.87
N ILE A 177 -10.58 14.90 -24.36
CA ILE A 177 -10.32 14.37 -23.00
C ILE A 177 -8.89 13.83 -22.89
N GLN A 178 -8.39 13.15 -23.93
CA GLN A 178 -7.04 12.59 -23.97
C GLN A 178 -5.96 13.69 -24.00
N GLU A 179 -6.17 14.78 -24.72
CA GLU A 179 -5.26 15.93 -24.78
C GLU A 179 -5.21 16.67 -23.43
N GLU A 180 -6.34 16.81 -22.72
CA GLU A 180 -6.38 17.38 -21.36
C GLU A 180 -5.74 16.48 -20.29
N LEU A 181 -5.67 15.16 -20.51
CA LEU A 181 -5.00 14.21 -19.61
C LEU A 181 -3.48 14.25 -19.72
N GLY A 182 -2.94 14.74 -20.86
CA GLY A 182 -1.49 14.79 -21.12
C GLY A 182 -0.69 15.79 -20.29
N ALA A 183 -1.32 16.59 -19.42
CA ALA A 183 -0.65 17.63 -18.64
C ALA A 183 -0.07 17.16 -17.29
N TYR A 184 -0.48 16.00 -16.77
CA TYR A 184 0.12 15.41 -15.58
C TYR A 184 0.23 13.90 -15.75
N ASP A 185 1.48 13.44 -15.81
CA ASP A 185 1.81 12.02 -15.78
C ASP A 185 1.29 11.44 -14.45
N TYR A 186 0.23 10.62 -14.54
CA TYR A 186 -0.41 10.02 -13.37
C TYR A 186 0.59 9.25 -12.52
N ASP A 187 1.61 8.65 -13.16
CA ASP A 187 2.70 7.97 -12.49
C ASP A 187 3.59 8.95 -11.73
N GLU A 188 3.92 10.12 -12.30
CA GLU A 188 4.66 11.18 -11.60
C GLU A 188 3.87 11.71 -10.38
N LEU A 189 2.56 11.92 -10.54
CA LEU A 189 1.67 12.37 -9.48
C LEU A 189 1.58 11.32 -8.36
N TYR A 190 1.44 10.04 -8.72
CA TYR A 190 1.41 8.91 -7.78
C TYR A 190 2.74 8.77 -7.02
N GLN A 191 3.88 8.87 -7.72
CA GLN A 191 5.21 8.87 -7.11
C GLN A 191 5.43 10.07 -6.18
N ARG A 192 4.84 11.23 -6.50
CA ARG A 192 4.89 12.42 -5.64
C ARG A 192 4.04 12.23 -4.38
N VAL A 193 2.84 11.64 -4.50
CA VAL A 193 1.99 11.29 -3.36
C VAL A 193 2.69 10.29 -2.44
N LEU A 194 3.30 9.23 -2.98
CA LEU A 194 4.05 8.26 -2.19
C LEU A 194 5.23 8.90 -1.44
N ARG A 195 6.01 9.78 -2.10
CA ARG A 195 7.09 10.53 -1.45
C ARG A 195 6.58 11.44 -0.34
N LEU A 196 5.46 12.14 -0.56
CA LEU A 196 4.87 13.02 0.44
C LEU A 196 4.30 12.24 1.63
N ASP A 197 3.64 11.09 1.39
CA ASP A 197 3.14 10.21 2.45
C ASP A 197 4.30 9.66 3.30
N SER A 198 5.39 9.22 2.66
CA SER A 198 6.61 8.77 3.34
C SER A 198 7.23 9.88 4.21
N ARG A 199 7.34 11.11 3.67
CA ARG A 199 7.85 12.27 4.42
C ARG A 199 6.93 12.64 5.59
N LEU A 200 5.61 12.60 5.40
CA LEU A 200 4.64 12.88 6.44
C LEU A 200 4.74 11.85 7.57
N ARG A 201 4.85 10.56 7.25
CA ARG A 201 5.06 9.49 8.24
C ARG A 201 6.35 9.68 9.03
N SER A 202 7.45 10.00 8.34
CA SER A 202 8.74 10.29 9.01
C SER A 202 8.62 11.50 9.95
N CYS A 203 7.92 12.55 9.52
CA CYS A 203 7.65 13.73 10.35
C CYS A 203 6.80 13.39 11.58
N MET A 204 5.69 12.68 11.37
CA MET A 204 4.78 12.25 12.44
C MET A 204 5.49 11.34 13.44
N GLY A 205 6.31 10.39 12.97
CA GLY A 205 7.14 9.54 13.84
C GLY A 205 8.03 10.38 14.76
N LYS A 206 8.73 11.37 14.23
CA LYS A 206 9.58 12.30 14.99
C LYS A 206 8.81 13.21 15.96
N LEU A 207 7.61 13.67 15.58
CA LEU A 207 6.73 14.45 16.45
C LEU A 207 6.20 13.64 17.62
N THR A 208 6.01 12.35 17.39
CA THR A 208 5.56 11.39 18.39
C THR A 208 6.72 10.59 18.99
N CYS A 209 7.89 11.21 19.12
CA CYS A 209 9.05 10.59 19.74
C CYS A 209 9.18 10.92 21.22
N GLY A 210 9.42 9.92 22.07
CA GLY A 210 9.31 10.07 23.52
C GLY A 210 10.13 9.05 24.30
N LYS A 211 10.25 9.28 25.61
CA LYS A 211 10.96 8.37 26.53
C LYS A 211 10.08 7.17 26.85
N LEU A 212 10.65 5.97 26.84
CA LEU A 212 9.92 4.76 27.22
C LEU A 212 9.50 4.84 28.68
N MET A 213 8.21 4.62 28.94
CA MET A 213 7.64 4.61 30.30
C MET A 213 7.21 3.22 30.74
N LYS A 214 6.60 2.46 29.82
CA LYS A 214 5.97 1.18 30.15
C LYS A 214 5.99 0.24 28.95
N ILE A 215 6.15 -1.04 29.25
CA ILE A 215 5.98 -2.15 28.32
C ILE A 215 4.76 -2.97 28.80
N THR A 216 3.83 -3.27 27.90
CA THR A 216 2.60 -4.03 28.20
C THR A 216 2.51 -5.25 27.29
N GLY A 217 2.07 -6.39 27.83
CA GLY A 217 2.04 -7.68 27.13
C GLY A 217 2.70 -8.78 27.98
N PRO A 218 3.10 -9.91 27.38
CA PRO A 218 3.17 -10.19 25.94
C PRO A 218 1.83 -10.62 25.33
N VAL A 219 1.69 -10.41 24.02
CA VAL A 219 0.68 -11.06 23.18
C VAL A 219 1.37 -12.11 22.33
N THR A 220 1.02 -13.39 22.51
CA THR A 220 1.55 -14.48 21.68
C THR A 220 0.83 -14.51 20.35
N ILE A 221 1.58 -14.28 19.27
CA ILE A 221 1.06 -14.30 17.90
C ILE A 221 1.13 -15.71 17.34
N LYS A 222 2.27 -16.39 17.55
CA LYS A 222 2.50 -17.73 17.00
C LYS A 222 3.43 -18.54 17.89
N THR A 223 3.23 -19.86 17.88
CA THR A 223 4.16 -20.84 18.45
C THR A 223 4.74 -21.65 17.29
N SER A 224 5.98 -21.37 16.91
CA SER A 224 6.64 -22.08 15.81
C SER A 224 8.15 -21.86 15.80
N GLY A 225 8.87 -22.84 15.23
CA GLY A 225 10.31 -22.77 15.08
C GLY A 225 11.10 -23.40 16.20
N THR A 226 12.41 -23.20 16.15
CA THR A 226 13.33 -23.63 17.20
C THR A 226 13.30 -22.68 18.39
N ARG A 227 14.14 -22.94 19.40
CA ARG A 227 14.28 -22.08 20.57
C ARG A 227 14.67 -20.64 20.23
N PHE A 228 15.36 -20.42 19.11
CA PHE A 228 15.93 -19.13 18.73
C PHE A 228 15.53 -18.76 17.30
N GLY A 229 15.31 -17.49 17.06
CA GLY A 229 15.00 -16.98 15.74
C GLY A 229 14.68 -15.49 15.80
N ALA A 230 14.27 -14.96 14.66
CA ALA A 230 13.86 -13.58 14.49
C ALA A 230 12.62 -13.52 13.61
N TRP A 231 11.76 -12.55 13.89
CA TRP A 231 10.60 -12.28 13.06
C TRP A 231 10.23 -10.81 13.15
N MET A 232 9.72 -10.25 12.07
CA MET A 232 9.51 -8.80 11.97
C MET A 232 8.58 -8.45 10.82
N THR A 233 8.10 -7.21 10.85
CA THR A 233 7.49 -6.53 9.72
C THR A 233 8.34 -5.31 9.35
N ASP A 234 8.20 -4.82 8.13
CA ASP A 234 8.94 -3.64 7.66
C ASP A 234 8.26 -2.36 8.17
N PRO A 235 8.93 -1.54 9.01
CA PRO A 235 8.34 -0.31 9.54
C PRO A 235 8.07 0.75 8.44
N LEU A 236 8.72 0.65 7.28
CA LEU A 236 8.51 1.57 6.15
C LEU A 236 7.49 1.06 5.14
N ALA A 237 7.00 -0.18 5.29
CA ALA A 237 5.98 -0.70 4.38
C ALA A 237 4.64 0.04 4.55
N SER A 238 3.95 0.24 3.42
CA SER A 238 2.60 0.83 3.39
C SER A 238 1.64 0.06 4.30
N THR A 239 0.58 0.71 4.78
CA THR A 239 -0.44 0.08 5.64
C THR A 239 -1.23 -1.04 4.96
N ARG A 240 -1.14 -1.14 3.64
CA ARG A 240 -1.72 -2.24 2.85
C ARG A 240 -0.77 -3.45 2.75
N ASN A 241 0.47 -3.29 3.20
CA ASN A 241 1.53 -4.27 3.09
C ASN A 241 2.00 -4.69 4.48
N ASN A 242 1.33 -5.71 5.01
CA ASN A 242 1.58 -6.28 6.33
C ASN A 242 2.30 -7.62 6.20
N ARG A 243 3.30 -7.68 5.31
CA ARG A 243 4.16 -8.85 5.17
C ARG A 243 4.92 -9.10 6.47
N VAL A 244 5.08 -10.37 6.79
CA VAL A 244 5.85 -10.85 7.94
C VAL A 244 7.03 -11.65 7.42
N TRP A 245 8.23 -11.33 7.90
CA TRP A 245 9.44 -12.09 7.62
C TRP A 245 9.83 -12.91 8.84
N TYR A 246 10.23 -14.14 8.60
CA TYR A 246 10.50 -15.13 9.64
C TYR A 246 11.82 -15.84 9.33
N MET A 247 12.72 -15.87 10.31
CA MET A 247 14.05 -16.45 10.25
C MET A 247 14.22 -17.37 11.46
N ASP A 248 14.23 -18.67 11.22
CA ASP A 248 14.45 -19.68 12.27
C ASP A 248 15.96 -19.92 12.44
N SER A 249 16.37 -20.18 13.69
CA SER A 249 17.76 -20.33 14.14
C SER A 249 18.56 -19.02 14.16
N TYR A 250 19.60 -19.02 15.01
CA TYR A 250 20.56 -17.93 15.15
C TYR A 250 21.85 -18.16 14.34
N THR A 251 22.02 -19.33 13.74
CA THR A 251 23.25 -19.69 13.01
C THR A 251 23.01 -20.75 11.95
N ASN A 252 23.95 -20.89 11.03
CA ASN A 252 23.98 -21.90 9.97
C ASN A 252 22.77 -21.95 9.03
N SER A 253 21.87 -20.98 9.15
CA SER A 253 20.70 -20.82 8.30
C SER A 253 20.91 -19.69 7.30
N LYS A 254 20.21 -19.78 6.19
CA LYS A 254 20.16 -18.78 5.10
C LYS A 254 18.76 -18.67 4.50
N ILE A 255 17.75 -19.19 5.19
CA ILE A 255 16.39 -19.35 4.66
C ILE A 255 15.45 -18.36 5.35
N VAL A 256 14.92 -17.42 4.58
CA VAL A 256 13.94 -16.44 5.07
C VAL A 256 12.57 -16.81 4.52
N ARG A 257 11.57 -16.92 5.39
CA ARG A 257 10.18 -17.15 4.98
C ARG A 257 9.41 -15.83 5.03
N GLU A 258 8.66 -15.56 3.99
CA GLU A 258 7.75 -14.43 3.88
C GLU A 258 6.30 -14.93 3.91
N TYR A 259 5.50 -14.25 4.73
CA TYR A 259 4.05 -14.40 4.81
C TYR A 259 3.42 -13.10 4.32
N LYS A 260 2.35 -13.21 3.53
CA LYS A 260 1.73 -12.05 2.89
C LYS A 260 1.00 -11.15 3.91
N THR A 261 0.47 -11.75 4.96
CA THR A 261 -0.29 -11.09 6.04
C THR A 261 0.06 -11.70 7.40
N MET A 262 -0.37 -11.04 8.48
CA MET A 262 -0.26 -11.56 9.84
C MET A 262 -1.14 -12.81 10.01
N GLU A 263 -2.31 -12.85 9.37
CA GLU A 263 -3.22 -13.99 9.39
C GLU A 263 -2.59 -15.22 8.72
N ASP A 264 -1.94 -15.03 7.56
CA ASP A 264 -1.19 -16.09 6.88
C ASP A 264 -0.02 -16.58 7.74
N PHE A 265 0.65 -15.67 8.46
CA PHE A 265 1.71 -16.03 9.39
C PHE A 265 1.17 -16.93 10.51
N VAL A 266 0.08 -16.55 11.16
CA VAL A 266 -0.57 -17.36 12.21
C VAL A 266 -1.00 -18.72 11.65
N ALA A 267 -1.63 -18.75 10.48
CA ALA A 267 -2.06 -19.98 9.81
C ALA A 267 -0.90 -20.85 9.29
N GLY A 268 0.30 -20.29 9.14
CA GLY A 268 1.47 -21.00 8.60
C GLY A 268 1.51 -21.09 7.07
N VAL A 269 0.77 -20.23 6.37
CA VAL A 269 0.69 -20.20 4.90
C VAL A 269 1.85 -19.37 4.34
N VAL A 270 2.96 -20.03 4.02
CA VAL A 270 4.16 -19.38 3.46
C VAL A 270 3.86 -18.86 2.05
N SER A 271 4.08 -17.56 1.83
CA SER A 271 3.91 -16.91 0.52
C SER A 271 5.14 -17.11 -0.35
N ARG A 272 6.33 -16.87 0.22
CA ARG A 272 7.61 -17.01 -0.49
C ARG A 272 8.72 -17.46 0.45
N THR A 273 9.69 -18.19 -0.07
CA THR A 273 10.92 -18.55 0.64
C THR A 273 12.12 -18.01 -0.12
N TYR A 274 12.99 -17.28 0.57
CA TYR A 274 14.23 -16.74 0.04
C TYR A 274 15.41 -17.56 0.56
N SER A 275 16.38 -17.83 -0.31
CA SER A 275 17.66 -18.44 0.05
C SER A 275 18.74 -17.38 -0.12
N LEU A 276 19.25 -16.88 1.00
CA LEU A 276 20.27 -15.84 1.02
C LEU A 276 21.61 -16.39 0.48
N PRO A 277 22.44 -15.54 -0.15
CA PRO A 277 23.75 -15.96 -0.64
C PRO A 277 24.73 -16.28 0.48
N PHE A 278 24.54 -15.67 1.66
CA PHE A 278 25.36 -15.90 2.84
C PHE A 278 24.49 -16.35 4.02
N LYS A 279 25.08 -17.19 4.88
CA LYS A 279 24.49 -17.52 6.18
C LYS A 279 24.58 -16.31 7.11
N TRP A 280 23.74 -16.29 8.14
CA TRP A 280 23.79 -15.29 9.19
C TRP A 280 24.32 -15.82 10.53
N GLU A 281 24.70 -14.89 11.40
CA GLU A 281 24.94 -15.09 12.82
C GLU A 281 24.02 -14.19 13.65
N GLY A 282 23.58 -14.70 14.79
CA GLY A 282 22.62 -14.03 15.66
C GLY A 282 21.19 -14.06 15.13
N THR A 283 20.36 -13.32 15.83
CA THR A 283 18.92 -13.14 15.60
C THR A 283 18.57 -11.67 15.38
N ASN A 284 19.60 -10.82 15.26
CA ASN A 284 19.51 -9.38 15.26
C ASN A 284 19.41 -8.81 13.84
N HIS A 285 18.45 -9.34 13.09
CA HIS A 285 18.19 -8.97 11.70
C HIS A 285 17.05 -7.97 11.65
N ILE A 286 17.06 -7.05 10.68
CA ILE A 286 15.89 -6.21 10.41
C ILE A 286 15.52 -6.20 8.94
N VAL A 287 14.22 -6.09 8.67
CA VAL A 287 13.71 -5.70 7.36
C VAL A 287 13.38 -4.22 7.39
N TYR A 288 14.00 -3.47 6.48
CA TYR A 288 13.83 -2.02 6.38
C TYR A 288 13.77 -1.59 4.91
N ASN A 289 12.66 -0.98 4.51
CA ASN A 289 12.42 -0.54 3.13
C ASN A 289 12.61 -1.65 2.08
N GLY A 290 12.00 -2.82 2.31
CA GLY A 290 12.03 -3.95 1.38
C GLY A 290 13.37 -4.69 1.29
N SER A 291 14.34 -4.37 2.14
CA SER A 291 15.63 -5.06 2.22
C SER A 291 15.85 -5.67 3.60
N LEU A 292 16.50 -6.84 3.65
CA LEU A 292 17.00 -7.48 4.87
C LEU A 292 18.42 -7.00 5.18
N TYR A 293 18.66 -6.68 6.45
CA TYR A 293 19.97 -6.34 6.99
C TYR A 293 20.34 -7.38 8.04
N TYR A 294 21.49 -8.03 7.87
CA TYR A 294 21.93 -9.11 8.74
C TYR A 294 23.45 -9.16 8.87
N ASN A 295 23.93 -9.71 9.98
CA ASN A 295 25.34 -10.04 10.16
C ASN A 295 25.70 -11.28 9.35
N LYS A 296 26.74 -11.18 8.51
CA LYS A 296 27.29 -12.30 7.74
C LYS A 296 28.08 -13.25 8.63
N TYR A 297 27.79 -14.54 8.50
CA TYR A 297 28.42 -15.63 9.23
C TYR A 297 29.94 -15.49 9.40
N GLN A 298 30.43 -15.66 10.63
CA GLN A 298 31.83 -15.53 11.03
C GLN A 298 32.50 -14.23 10.59
N SER A 299 31.79 -13.10 10.67
CA SER A 299 32.37 -11.82 10.30
C SER A 299 31.73 -10.63 11.03
N ASN A 300 32.39 -9.49 10.94
CA ASN A 300 31.86 -8.18 11.33
C ASN A 300 31.18 -7.44 10.16
N ILE A 301 30.71 -8.15 9.13
CA ILE A 301 30.14 -7.56 7.92
C ILE A 301 28.61 -7.56 8.00
N ILE A 302 28.01 -6.39 7.83
CA ILE A 302 26.57 -6.24 7.58
C ILE A 302 26.32 -6.41 6.09
N VAL A 303 25.26 -7.16 5.76
CA VAL A 303 24.80 -7.38 4.38
C VAL A 303 23.41 -6.75 4.21
N LYS A 304 23.23 -5.97 3.16
CA LYS A 304 21.92 -5.52 2.67
C LYS A 304 21.48 -6.42 1.51
N TYR A 305 20.40 -7.17 1.70
CA TYR A 305 19.79 -8.03 0.68
C TYR A 305 18.42 -7.51 0.28
N SER A 306 18.19 -7.23 -1.00
CA SER A 306 16.88 -6.80 -1.49
C SER A 306 15.99 -7.99 -1.81
N PHE A 307 14.79 -8.01 -1.22
CA PHE A 307 13.78 -9.03 -1.54
C PHE A 307 13.18 -8.86 -2.94
N GLU A 308 13.22 -7.64 -3.48
CA GLU A 308 12.69 -7.33 -4.81
C GLU A 308 13.60 -7.88 -5.91
N THR A 309 14.90 -7.59 -5.85
CA THR A 309 15.88 -8.04 -6.84
C THR A 309 16.42 -9.44 -6.54
N GLY A 310 16.24 -9.92 -5.31
CA GLY A 310 16.79 -11.19 -4.85
C GLY A 310 18.31 -11.20 -4.74
N SER A 311 18.95 -10.03 -4.61
CA SER A 311 20.40 -9.85 -4.65
C SER A 311 20.93 -9.00 -3.48
N VAL A 312 22.24 -9.13 -3.22
CA VAL A 312 22.94 -8.29 -2.25
C VAL A 312 23.24 -6.94 -2.89
N LEU A 313 22.77 -5.87 -2.26
CA LEU A 313 22.96 -4.49 -2.73
C LEU A 313 24.19 -3.84 -2.10
N ALA A 314 24.51 -4.17 -0.86
CA ALA A 314 25.66 -3.63 -0.15
C ALA A 314 26.21 -4.62 0.88
N GLN A 315 27.52 -4.55 1.12
CA GLN A 315 28.20 -5.22 2.24
C GLN A 315 29.18 -4.24 2.85
N ARG A 316 29.22 -4.14 4.18
CA ARG A 316 30.22 -3.31 4.85
C ARG A 316 30.67 -3.92 6.17
N ALA A 317 31.99 -3.92 6.38
CA ALA A 317 32.58 -4.28 7.65
C ALA A 317 32.40 -3.16 8.67
N LEU A 318 32.05 -3.51 9.90
CA LEU A 318 32.05 -2.61 11.04
C LEU A 318 33.43 -2.63 11.66
N GLU A 319 34.15 -1.52 11.53
CA GLU A 319 35.51 -1.40 12.04
C GLU A 319 35.56 -1.71 13.54
N PHE A 320 36.53 -2.55 13.92
CA PHE A 320 36.81 -2.98 15.30
C PHE A 320 35.67 -3.73 16.03
N ALA A 321 34.53 -3.97 15.38
CA ALA A 321 33.44 -4.73 15.98
C ALA A 321 33.88 -6.19 16.23
N GLY A 322 33.68 -6.66 17.47
CA GLY A 322 33.81 -8.08 17.76
C GLY A 322 32.69 -8.88 17.09
N PHE A 323 32.97 -10.13 16.77
CA PHE A 323 32.04 -11.04 16.11
C PHE A 323 32.32 -12.47 16.56
N HIS A 324 31.41 -13.39 16.23
CA HIS A 324 31.55 -14.82 16.51
C HIS A 324 31.69 -15.15 18.02
N ASN A 325 30.75 -14.67 18.84
CA ASN A 325 30.71 -14.81 20.31
C ASN A 325 31.86 -14.09 21.06
N MET A 326 32.46 -13.07 20.47
CA MET A 326 33.44 -12.21 21.14
C MET A 326 32.79 -11.21 22.12
N TYR A 327 31.62 -10.63 21.79
CA TYR A 327 30.82 -9.77 22.66
C TYR A 327 29.31 -10.00 22.44
N PRO A 328 28.82 -11.24 22.65
CA PRO A 328 27.40 -11.53 22.52
C PRO A 328 26.62 -10.92 23.69
N TYR A 329 25.30 -10.87 23.55
CA TYR A 329 24.41 -10.71 24.70
C TYR A 329 24.53 -11.90 25.66
N THR A 330 23.93 -11.76 26.85
CA THR A 330 23.99 -12.77 27.93
C THR A 330 23.52 -14.16 27.50
N TRP A 331 22.67 -14.28 26.48
CA TRP A 331 22.21 -15.59 25.96
C TRP A 331 23.17 -16.23 24.95
N GLY A 332 24.21 -15.52 24.50
CA GLY A 332 25.18 -16.02 23.52
C GLY A 332 24.67 -15.95 22.09
N GLY A 333 24.81 -17.06 21.36
CA GLY A 333 24.22 -17.25 20.03
C GLY A 333 24.71 -16.33 18.92
N TYR A 334 25.98 -15.91 18.97
CA TYR A 334 26.61 -15.03 17.99
C TYR A 334 25.89 -13.69 17.81
N SER A 335 25.26 -13.20 18.89
CA SER A 335 24.50 -11.94 18.93
C SER A 335 25.40 -10.69 19.05
N ASP A 336 26.64 -10.76 18.54
CA ASP A 336 27.67 -9.74 18.73
C ASP A 336 27.30 -8.39 18.11
N ILE A 337 26.64 -8.43 16.95
CA ILE A 337 26.25 -7.27 16.15
C ILE A 337 24.74 -7.29 16.02
N ASP A 338 24.13 -6.17 16.34
CA ASP A 338 22.69 -6.01 16.42
C ASP A 338 22.22 -4.84 15.57
N VAL A 339 21.48 -5.12 14.50
CA VAL A 339 21.00 -4.11 13.56
C VAL A 339 19.57 -3.78 13.91
N MET A 340 19.25 -2.52 14.11
CA MET A 340 17.94 -2.07 14.56
C MET A 340 17.51 -0.78 13.88
N ALA A 341 16.23 -0.43 13.96
CA ALA A 341 15.68 0.78 13.36
C ALA A 341 14.65 1.45 14.27
N ASP A 342 14.61 2.77 14.21
CA ASP A 342 13.65 3.60 14.94
C ASP A 342 13.12 4.74 14.06
N GLU A 343 12.48 5.75 14.66
CA GLU A 343 11.96 6.93 13.98
C GLU A 343 13.04 7.83 13.33
N LEU A 344 14.29 7.70 13.78
CA LEU A 344 15.41 8.54 13.35
C LEU A 344 16.28 7.88 12.29
N GLY A 345 16.23 6.56 12.15
CA GLY A 345 16.89 5.83 11.07
C GLY A 345 17.32 4.42 11.48
N MET A 346 18.40 3.95 10.84
CA MET A 346 19.02 2.66 11.13
C MET A 346 20.23 2.81 12.03
N TRP A 347 20.39 1.84 12.92
CA TRP A 347 21.41 1.79 13.94
C TRP A 347 22.03 0.40 13.98
N VAL A 348 23.25 0.34 14.48
CA VAL A 348 23.95 -0.89 14.80
C VAL A 348 24.50 -0.78 16.20
N VAL A 349 24.20 -1.77 17.02
CA VAL A 349 24.71 -1.95 18.37
C VAL A 349 25.70 -3.11 18.37
N TYR A 350 26.92 -2.86 18.82
CA TYR A 350 28.00 -3.84 18.88
C TYR A 350 28.93 -3.50 20.04
N ALA A 351 30.07 -4.19 20.16
CA ALA A 351 31.11 -3.81 21.10
C ALA A 351 32.49 -3.99 20.46
N THR A 352 33.46 -3.24 20.98
CA THR A 352 34.84 -3.24 20.49
C THR A 352 35.80 -3.47 21.65
N ASN A 353 36.99 -4.01 21.34
CA ASN A 353 38.05 -4.15 22.34
C ASN A 353 38.55 -2.78 22.85
N GLN A 354 38.54 -1.77 21.98
CA GLN A 354 38.93 -0.39 22.32
C GLN A 354 38.00 0.23 23.38
N ASN A 355 36.72 -0.12 23.37
CA ASN A 355 35.74 0.30 24.38
C ASN A 355 35.58 -0.73 25.51
N ALA A 356 36.60 -1.56 25.77
CA ALA A 356 36.61 -2.59 26.81
C ALA A 356 35.41 -3.57 26.78
N GLY A 357 34.84 -3.83 25.60
CA GLY A 357 33.65 -4.70 25.46
C GLY A 357 32.33 -4.04 25.88
N ASN A 358 32.33 -2.74 26.17
CA ASN A 358 31.12 -1.96 26.38
C ASN A 358 30.40 -1.67 25.06
N VAL A 359 29.08 -1.50 25.15
CA VAL A 359 28.21 -1.26 24.01
C VAL A 359 28.64 0.02 23.26
N VAL A 360 28.72 -0.10 21.95
CA VAL A 360 28.95 0.95 20.97
C VAL A 360 27.73 1.02 20.06
N ILE A 361 27.22 2.22 19.84
CA ILE A 361 26.08 2.51 18.97
C ILE A 361 26.63 3.25 17.76
N SER A 362 26.30 2.80 16.55
CA SER A 362 26.61 3.53 15.32
C SER A 362 25.34 3.75 14.51
N GLN A 363 25.08 4.99 14.14
CA GLN A 363 24.04 5.31 13.15
C GLN A 363 24.60 4.99 11.76
N ILE A 364 23.84 4.26 10.95
CA ILE A 364 24.27 3.83 9.62
C ILE A 364 23.34 4.36 8.54
N ASP A 365 23.93 4.65 7.38
CA ASP A 365 23.17 4.95 6.19
C ASP A 365 22.54 3.66 5.61
N PRO A 366 21.21 3.60 5.39
CA PRO A 366 20.53 2.39 4.96
C PRO A 366 20.90 1.95 3.54
N ASP A 367 21.44 2.84 2.71
CA ASP A 367 21.76 2.52 1.31
C ASP A 367 23.20 2.04 1.13
N THR A 368 24.14 2.73 1.77
CA THR A 368 25.58 2.48 1.65
C THR A 368 26.15 1.65 2.80
N LEU A 369 25.39 1.48 3.89
CA LEU A 369 25.81 0.91 5.18
C LEU A 369 26.93 1.70 5.87
N GLN A 370 27.22 2.92 5.43
CA GLN A 370 28.27 3.74 6.02
C GLN A 370 27.92 4.18 7.44
N VAL A 371 28.88 4.07 8.35
CA VAL A 371 28.77 4.66 9.69
C VAL A 371 28.76 6.19 9.55
N LEU A 372 27.66 6.81 9.96
CA LEU A 372 27.47 8.26 9.95
C LEU A 372 28.00 8.89 11.24
N LYS A 373 27.72 8.26 12.38
CA LYS A 373 28.13 8.72 13.71
C LYS A 373 28.15 7.56 14.69
N THR A 374 29.05 7.63 15.67
CA THR A 374 29.25 6.59 16.68
C THR A 374 29.23 7.18 18.09
N TRP A 375 28.69 6.41 19.04
CA TRP A 375 28.64 6.71 20.46
C TRP A 375 29.16 5.51 21.24
N THR A 376 30.00 5.77 22.23
CA THR A 376 30.49 4.76 23.18
C THR A 376 29.69 4.88 24.47
N THR A 377 29.22 3.73 24.98
CA THR A 377 28.54 3.65 26.27
C THR A 377 29.45 3.01 27.31
N GLU A 378 29.02 3.02 28.57
CA GLU A 378 29.72 2.41 29.71
C GLU A 378 29.10 1.07 30.15
N TYR A 379 28.16 0.52 29.38
CA TYR A 379 27.47 -0.72 29.71
C TYR A 379 28.11 -1.92 28.98
N SER A 380 28.56 -2.93 29.74
CA SER A 380 29.14 -4.17 29.16
C SER A 380 28.11 -4.94 28.34
N LYS A 381 28.39 -5.17 27.04
CA LYS A 381 27.46 -5.88 26.15
C LYS A 381 27.19 -7.32 26.59
N ARG A 382 28.18 -7.97 27.22
CA ARG A 382 28.05 -9.32 27.79
C ARG A 382 27.12 -9.39 29.00
N ASN A 383 26.79 -8.25 29.61
CA ASN A 383 25.84 -8.13 30.72
C ASN A 383 24.44 -7.66 30.27
N ALA A 384 24.24 -7.45 28.96
CA ALA A 384 22.95 -7.07 28.39
C ALA A 384 22.15 -8.33 28.02
N GLY A 385 20.87 -8.35 28.37
CA GLY A 385 19.91 -9.37 27.94
C GLY A 385 19.66 -9.31 26.44
N GLU A 386 19.21 -8.14 26.02
CA GLU A 386 18.91 -7.69 24.67
C GLU A 386 18.92 -6.15 24.69
N SER A 387 18.88 -5.51 23.52
CA SER A 387 18.70 -4.06 23.43
C SER A 387 17.83 -3.63 22.26
N PHE A 388 17.30 -2.42 22.33
CA PHE A 388 16.50 -1.84 21.24
C PHE A 388 16.58 -0.31 21.27
N MET A 389 16.36 0.31 20.11
CA MET A 389 16.36 1.77 19.96
C MET A 389 14.93 2.30 19.82
N ILE A 390 14.63 3.37 20.57
CA ILE A 390 13.41 4.17 20.39
C ILE A 390 13.84 5.63 20.41
N CYS A 391 13.51 6.41 19.38
CA CYS A 391 13.74 7.85 19.37
C CYS A 391 15.19 8.29 19.65
N GLY A 392 16.17 7.56 19.14
CA GLY A 392 17.59 7.82 19.36
C GLY A 392 18.07 7.50 20.77
N THR A 393 17.29 6.77 21.56
CA THR A 393 17.67 6.30 22.90
C THR A 393 17.78 4.78 22.88
N LEU A 394 18.95 4.26 23.26
CA LEU A 394 19.19 2.83 23.42
C LEU A 394 18.65 2.39 24.76
N TYR A 395 17.83 1.35 24.76
CA TYR A 395 17.33 0.69 25.97
C TYR A 395 17.93 -0.71 26.05
N ILE A 396 18.51 -1.06 27.20
CA ILE A 396 19.15 -2.34 27.45
C ILE A 396 18.41 -3.08 28.55
N THR A 397 18.14 -4.37 28.33
CA THR A 397 17.61 -5.26 29.37
C THR A 397 18.72 -5.86 30.21
N ASN A 398 18.48 -6.10 31.49
CA ASN A 398 19.48 -6.68 32.40
C ASN A 398 19.65 -8.20 32.27
N SER A 399 18.73 -8.88 31.58
CA SER A 399 18.71 -10.34 31.46
C SER A 399 17.85 -10.76 30.26
N HIS A 400 18.12 -11.95 29.73
CA HIS A 400 17.29 -12.62 28.73
C HIS A 400 16.31 -13.65 29.35
N LEU A 401 16.45 -13.92 30.65
CA LEU A 401 15.70 -14.91 31.41
C LEU A 401 14.47 -14.28 32.10
N SER A 402 13.75 -15.08 32.89
CA SER A 402 12.66 -14.58 33.74
C SER A 402 13.11 -13.48 34.69
N GLY A 403 12.25 -12.48 34.89
CA GLY A 403 12.57 -11.30 35.69
C GLY A 403 13.40 -10.25 34.93
N ALA A 404 13.59 -10.41 33.62
CA ALA A 404 14.16 -9.38 32.76
C ALA A 404 13.38 -8.07 32.87
N LYS A 405 14.12 -6.97 32.90
CA LYS A 405 13.62 -5.60 32.89
C LYS A 405 14.53 -4.72 32.06
N VAL A 406 13.98 -3.63 31.52
CA VAL A 406 14.81 -2.58 30.95
C VAL A 406 15.48 -1.84 32.10
N TYR A 407 16.81 -1.84 32.11
CA TYR A 407 17.60 -1.39 33.26
C TYR A 407 18.52 -0.22 32.96
N TYR A 408 18.82 0.03 31.68
CA TYR A 408 19.74 1.09 31.28
C TYR A 408 19.21 1.77 30.01
N ALA A 409 19.30 3.10 29.99
CA ALA A 409 18.97 3.92 28.84
C ALA A 409 20.14 4.85 28.49
N TYR A 410 20.51 4.93 27.22
CA TYR A 410 21.53 5.85 26.71
C TYR A 410 20.95 6.72 25.62
N SER A 411 20.93 8.04 25.81
CA SER A 411 20.43 8.98 24.81
C SER A 411 21.55 9.42 23.88
N THR A 412 21.45 9.13 22.59
CA THR A 412 22.41 9.60 21.58
C THR A 412 22.38 11.11 21.37
N LYS A 413 21.25 11.75 21.70
CA LYS A 413 21.05 13.21 21.60
C LYS A 413 21.89 13.96 22.62
N THR A 414 21.85 13.54 23.89
CA THR A 414 22.60 14.19 24.98
C THR A 414 23.93 13.50 25.26
N SER A 415 24.15 12.31 24.69
CA SER A 415 25.32 11.45 24.99
C SER A 415 25.46 11.13 26.48
N THR A 416 24.32 11.01 27.17
CA THR A 416 24.22 10.68 28.59
C THR A 416 23.43 9.39 28.78
N TYR A 417 23.63 8.74 29.92
CA TYR A 417 22.90 7.55 30.31
C TYR A 417 22.19 7.72 31.65
N GLU A 418 21.25 6.84 31.90
CA GLU A 418 20.56 6.68 33.17
C GLU A 418 20.22 5.21 33.41
N TYR A 419 20.26 4.79 34.68
CA TYR A 419 19.69 3.51 35.09
C TYR A 419 18.19 3.70 35.32
N ILE A 420 17.41 2.76 34.80
CA ILE A 420 15.95 2.77 34.85
C ILE A 420 15.42 1.43 35.36
N ASP A 421 14.12 1.35 35.64
CA ASP A 421 13.49 0.11 36.07
C ASP A 421 12.12 -0.03 35.41
N ILE A 422 12.11 -0.58 34.18
CA ILE A 422 10.87 -0.84 33.44
C ILE A 422 10.70 -2.35 33.32
N PRO A 423 9.88 -2.97 34.18
CA PRO A 423 9.64 -4.40 34.13
C PRO A 423 8.77 -4.76 32.92
N PHE A 424 8.97 -5.97 32.40
CA PHE A 424 8.09 -6.58 31.41
C PHE A 424 8.02 -8.09 31.65
N HIS A 425 6.92 -8.71 31.23
CA HIS A 425 6.69 -10.13 31.54
C HIS A 425 7.32 -11.05 30.49
N ASN A 426 8.43 -11.71 30.85
CA ASN A 426 9.02 -12.77 30.04
C ASN A 426 8.25 -14.09 30.24
N GLN A 427 7.19 -14.30 29.45
CA GLN A 427 6.25 -15.42 29.62
C GLN A 427 6.87 -16.81 29.34
N TYR A 428 7.84 -16.91 28.42
CA TYR A 428 8.42 -18.19 28.00
C TYR A 428 9.89 -18.36 28.40
N PHE A 429 10.30 -17.65 29.46
CA PHE A 429 11.56 -17.80 30.21
C PHE A 429 12.86 -17.49 29.46
N HIS A 430 12.84 -17.30 28.13
CA HIS A 430 14.06 -17.11 27.36
C HIS A 430 13.83 -16.29 26.09
N ILE A 431 14.28 -15.04 26.11
CA ILE A 431 14.24 -14.13 24.95
C ILE A 431 15.54 -14.25 24.17
N SER A 432 15.44 -14.34 22.85
CA SER A 432 16.59 -14.36 21.95
C SER A 432 16.55 -13.27 20.89
N MET A 433 15.53 -12.41 20.90
CA MET A 433 15.36 -11.30 19.97
C MET A 433 14.34 -10.35 20.59
N LEU A 434 14.60 -9.05 20.52
CA LEU A 434 13.72 -8.01 21.03
C LEU A 434 13.93 -6.71 20.22
N ASP A 435 13.22 -6.55 19.10
CA ASP A 435 13.35 -5.36 18.24
C ASP A 435 12.14 -4.45 18.29
N TYR A 436 12.41 -3.15 18.20
CA TYR A 436 11.37 -2.13 18.09
C TYR A 436 10.89 -1.94 16.65
N ASN A 437 9.57 -1.90 16.49
CA ASN A 437 8.94 -1.49 15.24
C ASN A 437 8.29 -0.11 15.40
N ALA A 438 8.92 0.92 14.83
CA ALA A 438 8.45 2.30 14.92
C ALA A 438 7.07 2.56 14.31
N ARG A 439 6.64 1.73 13.35
CA ARG A 439 5.32 1.86 12.71
C ARG A 439 4.19 1.46 13.65
N GLU A 440 4.40 0.38 14.39
CA GLU A 440 3.40 -0.22 15.28
C GLU A 440 3.59 0.19 16.74
N ARG A 441 4.73 0.82 17.05
CA ARG A 441 5.17 1.14 18.42
C ARG A 441 5.06 -0.06 19.34
N ALA A 442 5.69 -1.13 18.89
CA ALA A 442 5.69 -2.40 19.59
C ALA A 442 7.05 -3.07 19.48
N LEU A 443 7.41 -3.83 20.52
CA LEU A 443 8.58 -4.69 20.52
C LEU A 443 8.17 -6.07 20.02
N TYR A 444 8.84 -6.51 18.95
CA TYR A 444 8.76 -7.85 18.42
C TYR A 444 9.80 -8.69 19.15
N ALA A 445 9.39 -9.86 19.66
CA ALA A 445 10.31 -10.73 20.36
C ALA A 445 10.18 -12.19 19.94
N TRP A 446 11.31 -12.89 19.97
CA TRP A 446 11.35 -14.34 19.93
C TRP A 446 11.62 -14.87 21.34
N ASN A 447 10.64 -15.56 21.90
CA ASN A 447 10.67 -16.04 23.27
C ASN A 447 10.53 -17.57 23.29
N ASN A 448 11.65 -18.28 23.29
CA ASN A 448 11.73 -19.74 23.37
C ASN A 448 10.83 -20.51 22.37
N GLY A 449 10.82 -20.09 21.10
CA GLY A 449 9.97 -20.68 20.04
C GLY A 449 8.57 -20.07 19.93
N HIS A 450 8.30 -19.00 20.68
CA HIS A 450 7.08 -18.22 20.58
C HIS A 450 7.39 -16.83 20.01
N GLN A 451 6.61 -16.42 19.00
CA GLN A 451 6.63 -15.09 18.43
C GLN A 451 5.64 -14.22 19.20
N VAL A 452 6.16 -13.24 19.93
CA VAL A 452 5.37 -12.42 20.86
C VAL A 452 5.57 -10.93 20.59
N ILE A 453 4.53 -10.14 20.85
CA ILE A 453 4.56 -8.67 20.74
C ILE A 453 4.36 -8.05 22.12
N PHE A 454 5.13 -7.01 22.42
CA PHE A 454 4.88 -6.12 23.55
C PHE A 454 4.55 -4.71 23.07
N ASN A 455 3.48 -4.11 23.60
CA ASN A 455 3.14 -2.72 23.31
C ASN A 455 3.98 -1.78 24.18
N VAL A 456 4.49 -0.69 23.61
CA VAL A 456 5.23 0.33 24.37
C VAL A 456 4.38 1.58 24.60
N THR A 457 4.59 2.22 25.74
CA THR A 457 4.03 3.53 26.07
C THR A 457 5.18 4.52 26.20
N LEU A 458 5.12 5.60 25.43
CA LEU A 458 6.14 6.66 25.39
C LEU A 458 5.61 7.93 26.05
N PHE A 459 6.48 8.67 26.72
CA PHE A 459 6.20 9.99 27.28
C PHE A 459 6.76 11.09 26.38
N HIS A 460 5.88 12.02 25.98
CA HIS A 460 6.24 13.19 25.17
C HIS A 460 6.23 14.44 26.05
N VAL A 461 7.39 15.07 26.19
CA VAL A 461 7.47 16.45 26.71
C VAL A 461 7.43 17.38 25.52
N ILE A 462 6.32 18.07 25.33
CA ILE A 462 6.25 19.21 24.41
C ILE A 462 6.96 20.36 25.12
N LYS A 463 8.24 20.60 24.79
CA LYS A 463 8.93 21.81 25.24
C LYS A 463 8.39 22.99 24.43
N THR A 464 7.71 23.91 25.09
CA THR A 464 7.41 25.25 24.57
C THR A 464 8.69 26.07 24.59
N GLU A 465 8.94 26.91 23.57
CA GLU A 465 10.18 27.68 23.38
C GLU A 465 10.50 28.73 24.48
N ASP A 466 9.73 28.79 25.58
CA ASP A 466 9.92 29.77 26.66
C ASP A 466 10.94 29.35 27.75
N ASP A 467 11.60 28.19 27.63
CA ASP A 467 12.59 27.71 28.63
C ASP A 467 14.05 27.71 28.10
N SER A 468 14.49 28.79 27.45
CA SER A 468 15.92 29.03 27.14
C SER A 468 16.42 30.38 27.62
#